data_AF-A0A821S108-F1
#
_entry.id   AF-A0A821S108-F1
#
_cell.length_a   1.000
_cell.length_b   1.000
_cell.length_c   1.000
_cell.angle_alpha   90.00
_cell.angle_beta   90.00
_cell.angle_gamma   90.00
#
_symmetry.space_group_name_H-M   'P 1'
#
loop_
_entity.id
_entity.type
_entity.pdbx_description
1 polymer ?
#
loop_
_entity_poly.entity_id
_entity_poly.type
_entity_poly.pdbx_seq_one_letter_code
_entity_poly.pdbx_strand_id
1 'polypeptide(L)'
;GLATEIFRGPVVVTRNPCFHPGDIRKLQAVDIPALHGLKNVIVFPMKGPRPHPKEMSGGDLDGDTFWITRHPDLIFEKNEDPFDYQDQEDEAYNIQLGTIVQHTIKDVCNFFGEYIAADNLGLIANSHLAFADQLEKGAKNEKCLELAKMHRYVKLQI
;
A
#
# COMPACT_ATOMS: atom_id res chain seq x y z
N GLY A 1 14.77 8.33 -30.88
CA GLY A 1 14.26 7.78 -29.61
C GLY A 1 13.09 8.62 -29.16
N LEU A 2 12.14 8.05 -28.41
CA LEU A 2 10.99 8.78 -27.87
C LEU A 2 11.47 9.93 -26.97
N ALA A 3 10.80 11.08 -27.05
CA ALA A 3 11.08 12.22 -26.18
C ALA A 3 10.73 11.85 -24.73
N THR A 4 11.61 12.17 -23.77
CA THR A 4 11.31 12.00 -22.35
C THR A 4 10.26 13.04 -21.95
N GLU A 5 9.12 12.60 -21.44
CA GLU A 5 8.15 13.48 -20.81
C GLU A 5 8.45 13.58 -19.30
N ILE A 6 8.53 14.80 -18.78
CA ILE A 6 8.69 15.07 -17.35
C ILE A 6 7.36 15.58 -16.82
N PHE A 7 6.79 14.90 -15.84
CA PHE A 7 5.53 15.30 -15.23
C PHE A 7 5.75 16.51 -14.33
N ARG A 8 4.84 17.49 -14.41
CA ARG A 8 4.83 18.70 -13.59
C ARG A 8 3.39 18.99 -13.16
N GLY A 9 3.20 19.59 -11.99
CA GLY A 9 1.87 19.93 -11.51
C GLY A 9 1.26 18.86 -10.60
N PRO A 10 -0.04 19.00 -10.26
CA PRO A 10 -0.76 18.00 -9.51
C PRO A 10 -0.80 16.66 -10.24
N VAL A 11 -0.49 15.59 -9.52
CA VAL A 11 -0.58 14.21 -9.99
C VAL A 11 -1.28 13.37 -8.94
N VAL A 12 -2.02 12.36 -9.37
CA VAL A 12 -2.52 11.31 -8.48
C VAL A 12 -1.63 10.09 -8.62
N VAL A 13 -1.22 9.54 -7.49
CA VAL A 13 -0.37 8.36 -7.37
C VAL A 13 -1.05 7.36 -6.43
N THR A 14 -1.04 6.09 -6.79
CA THR A 14 -1.47 5.01 -5.89
C THR A 14 -0.74 3.71 -6.22
N ARG A 15 -0.94 2.70 -5.38
CA ARG A 15 -0.43 1.35 -5.53
C ARG A 15 -1.58 0.35 -5.46
N ASN A 16 -1.50 -0.71 -6.27
CA ASN A 16 -2.44 -1.82 -6.23
C ASN A 16 -1.92 -2.89 -5.25
N PRO A 17 -2.73 -3.46 -4.35
CA PRO A 17 -4.15 -3.16 -4.10
C PRO A 17 -4.41 -1.87 -3.33
N CYS A 18 -5.50 -1.18 -3.67
CA CYS A 18 -5.95 0.06 -3.04
C CYS A 18 -7.32 -0.18 -2.39
N PHE A 19 -7.34 -0.25 -1.06
CA PHE A 19 -8.55 -0.54 -0.28
C PHE A 19 -8.98 0.68 0.53
N HIS A 20 -8.04 1.28 1.26
CA HIS A 20 -8.36 2.43 2.09
C HIS A 20 -8.42 3.68 1.20
N PRO A 21 -9.42 4.58 1.36
CA PRO A 21 -9.48 5.82 0.58
C PRO A 21 -8.20 6.68 0.64
N GLY A 22 -7.46 6.58 1.75
CA GLY A 22 -6.16 7.24 1.95
C GLY A 22 -5.00 6.67 1.14
N ASP A 23 -5.16 5.50 0.51
CA ASP A 23 -4.14 4.85 -0.35
C ASP A 23 -3.94 5.57 -1.69
N ILE A 24 -4.83 6.50 -2.03
CA ILE A 24 -4.71 7.34 -3.22
C ILE A 24 -4.18 8.71 -2.80
N ARG A 25 -3.05 9.12 -3.36
CA ARG A 25 -2.36 10.36 -3.00
C ARG A 25 -2.36 11.33 -4.15
N LYS A 26 -2.92 12.52 -3.95
CA LYS A 26 -2.59 13.69 -4.75
C LYS A 26 -1.26 14.24 -4.26
N LEU A 27 -0.27 14.27 -5.15
CA LEU A 27 1.06 14.82 -4.94
C LEU A 27 1.34 15.95 -5.93
N GLN A 28 2.45 16.66 -5.71
CA GLN A 28 2.92 17.70 -6.61
C GLN A 28 4.18 17.20 -7.33
N ALA A 29 4.07 16.94 -8.63
CA ALA A 29 5.21 16.61 -9.47
C ALA A 29 6.06 17.87 -9.71
N VAL A 30 7.36 17.73 -9.46
CA VAL A 30 8.35 18.81 -9.58
C VAL A 30 9.49 18.36 -10.49
N ASP A 31 9.95 19.27 -11.33
CA ASP A 31 11.08 19.01 -12.23
C ASP A 31 12.41 19.33 -11.52
N ILE A 32 13.28 18.32 -11.42
CA ILE A 32 14.60 18.44 -10.80
C ILE A 32 15.66 18.03 -11.85
N PRO A 33 16.40 18.99 -12.43
CA PRO A 33 17.38 18.72 -13.49
C PRO A 33 18.43 17.66 -13.14
N ALA A 34 18.86 17.60 -11.89
CA ALA A 34 19.82 16.59 -11.42
C ALA A 34 19.31 15.14 -11.53
N LEU A 35 17.99 14.93 -11.63
CA LEU A 35 17.36 13.61 -11.73
C LEU A 35 17.02 13.19 -13.16
N HIS A 36 17.31 14.02 -14.19
CA HIS A 36 16.94 13.74 -15.59
C HIS A 36 17.59 12.47 -16.18
N GLY A 37 18.66 11.96 -15.55
CA GLY A 37 19.26 10.67 -15.90
C GLY A 37 18.39 9.46 -15.55
N LEU A 38 17.46 9.61 -14.60
CA LEU A 38 16.53 8.57 -14.17
C LEU A 38 15.31 8.57 -15.08
N LYS A 39 15.03 7.44 -15.74
CA LYS A 39 13.96 7.29 -16.73
C LYS A 39 13.03 6.16 -16.36
N ASN A 40 11.75 6.28 -16.73
CA ASN A 40 10.71 5.28 -16.46
C ASN A 40 10.55 4.94 -14.97
N VAL A 41 10.83 5.92 -14.10
CA VAL A 41 10.69 5.79 -12.65
C VAL A 41 10.02 7.03 -12.08
N ILE A 42 9.35 6.85 -10.94
CA ILE A 42 8.97 7.93 -10.05
C ILE A 42 10.03 8.06 -8.97
N VAL A 43 10.41 9.30 -8.63
CA VAL A 43 11.36 9.57 -7.54
C VAL A 43 10.60 10.27 -6.43
N PHE A 44 10.55 9.65 -5.25
CA PHE A 44 9.95 10.25 -4.07
C PHE A 44 11.00 11.02 -3.24
N PRO A 45 10.60 12.10 -2.55
CA PRO A 45 11.47 12.77 -1.61
C PRO A 45 11.84 11.84 -0.44
N MET A 46 13.10 11.89 -0.02
CA MET A 46 13.60 11.16 1.14
C MET A 46 13.18 11.80 2.48
N LYS A 47 12.81 13.09 2.47
CA LYS A 47 12.43 13.86 3.66
C LYS A 47 10.93 14.14 3.65
N GLY A 48 10.32 14.06 4.82
CA GLY A 48 8.91 14.32 5.03
C GLY A 48 8.41 13.68 6.33
N PRO A 49 7.14 13.91 6.71
CA PRO A 49 6.57 13.30 7.90
C PRO A 49 6.42 11.79 7.77
N ARG A 50 6.20 11.29 6.54
CA ARG A 50 6.07 9.86 6.23
C ARG A 50 6.56 9.61 4.80
N PRO A 51 7.22 8.47 4.51
CA PRO A 51 7.57 8.10 3.14
C PRO A 51 6.30 7.88 2.29
N HIS A 52 6.18 8.55 1.14
CA HIS A 52 5.00 8.42 0.28
C HIS A 52 4.67 6.98 -0.15
N PRO A 53 5.63 6.08 -0.46
CA PRO A 53 5.30 4.68 -0.71
C PRO A 53 4.51 4.03 0.43
N LYS A 54 4.89 4.31 1.69
CA LYS A 54 4.19 3.81 2.87
C LYS A 54 2.81 4.41 3.09
N GLU A 55 2.49 5.54 2.46
CA GLU A 55 1.15 6.13 2.48
C GLU A 55 0.17 5.41 1.55
N MET A 56 0.67 4.54 0.65
CA MET A 56 -0.12 3.87 -0.39
C MET A 56 -0.08 2.36 -0.19
N SER A 57 -1.09 1.82 0.50
CA SER A 57 -1.21 0.38 0.78
C SER A 57 -0.01 -0.20 1.56
N GLY A 58 0.73 0.64 2.30
CA GLY A 58 1.94 0.23 3.03
C GLY A 58 3.10 -0.22 2.13
N GLY A 59 3.21 0.34 0.92
CA GLY A 59 4.30 -0.01 -0.01
C GLY A 59 5.68 0.50 0.42
N ASP A 60 6.69 0.03 -0.31
CA ASP A 60 8.07 0.49 -0.19
C ASP A 60 8.72 0.67 -1.59
N LEU A 61 10.04 0.47 -1.71
CA LEU A 61 10.79 0.66 -2.95
C LEU A 61 11.66 -0.57 -3.30
N ASP A 62 11.27 -1.77 -2.87
CA ASP A 62 11.98 -3.03 -3.15
C ASP A 62 11.62 -3.67 -4.52
N GLY A 63 10.63 -3.09 -5.21
CA GLY A 63 10.07 -3.61 -6.46
C GLY A 63 8.66 -3.07 -6.78
N ASP A 64 8.06 -2.32 -5.85
CA ASP A 64 6.74 -1.70 -6.02
C ASP A 64 6.61 -0.85 -7.29
N THR A 65 5.45 -0.99 -7.93
CA THR A 65 5.04 -0.17 -9.08
C THR A 65 3.88 0.73 -8.71
N PHE A 66 3.84 1.91 -9.30
CA PHE A 66 2.85 2.93 -8.98
C PHE A 66 2.01 3.26 -10.21
N TRP A 67 0.71 3.40 -10.00
CA TRP A 67 -0.18 4.00 -10.97
C TRP A 67 -0.14 5.52 -10.80
N ILE A 68 0.08 6.25 -11.89
CA ILE A 68 0.24 7.71 -11.89
C ILE A 68 -0.65 8.31 -12.96
N THR A 69 -1.42 9.34 -12.62
CA THR A 69 -2.20 10.11 -13.59
C THR A 69 -2.12 11.61 -13.34
N ARG A 70 -2.29 12.37 -14.43
CA ARG A 70 -2.48 13.83 -14.46
C ARG A 70 -3.76 14.20 -15.22
N HIS A 71 -4.65 13.23 -15.39
CA HIS A 71 -5.94 13.45 -16.04
C HIS A 71 -6.79 14.39 -15.16
N PRO A 72 -7.24 15.56 -15.67
CA PRO A 72 -7.90 16.58 -14.85
C PRO A 72 -9.08 16.03 -14.03
N ASP A 73 -9.92 15.19 -14.64
CA ASP A 73 -11.11 14.62 -13.99
C ASP A 73 -10.79 13.63 -12.85
N LEU A 74 -9.54 13.15 -12.78
CA LEU A 74 -9.09 12.23 -11.73
C LEU A 74 -8.29 12.95 -10.63
N ILE A 75 -8.06 14.26 -10.76
CA ILE A 75 -7.41 15.06 -9.72
C ILE A 75 -8.47 15.52 -8.71
N PHE A 76 -8.45 14.95 -7.52
CA PHE A 76 -9.35 15.32 -6.42
C PHE A 76 -8.81 16.47 -5.56
N GLU A 77 -9.68 17.10 -4.78
CA GLU A 77 -9.33 18.33 -4.05
C GLU A 77 -8.45 18.11 -2.83
N LYS A 78 -8.71 17.05 -2.05
CA LYS A 78 -8.03 16.81 -0.77
C LYS A 78 -7.69 15.34 -0.59
N ASN A 79 -6.49 15.07 -0.09
CA ASN A 79 -6.11 13.75 0.39
C ASN A 79 -6.93 13.38 1.63
N GLU A 80 -7.43 12.14 1.64
CA GLU A 80 -7.80 11.49 2.88
C GLU A 80 -6.55 11.19 3.70
N ASP A 81 -6.71 11.00 5.01
CA ASP A 81 -5.59 10.64 5.86
C ASP A 81 -5.04 9.26 5.44
N PRO A 82 -3.71 9.13 5.25
CA PRO A 82 -3.13 7.86 4.85
C PRO A 82 -3.34 6.84 5.96
N PHE A 83 -3.75 5.63 5.58
CA PHE A 83 -3.96 4.59 6.57
C PHE A 83 -2.64 4.25 7.27
N ASP A 84 -2.70 3.96 8.56
CA ASP A 84 -1.51 3.58 9.31
C ASP A 84 -1.16 2.12 9.03
N TYR A 85 -0.10 1.92 8.25
CA TYR A 85 0.42 0.60 7.90
C TYR A 85 1.61 0.21 8.77
N GLN A 86 1.96 0.97 9.81
CA GLN A 86 3.09 0.62 10.68
C GLN A 86 2.91 -0.78 11.25
N ASP A 87 3.94 -1.61 11.14
CA ASP A 87 3.91 -2.94 11.73
C ASP A 87 3.55 -2.79 13.22
N GLN A 88 2.52 -3.52 13.68
CA GLN A 88 2.41 -3.69 15.11
C GLN A 88 3.63 -4.53 15.47
N GLU A 89 4.59 -3.91 16.15
CA GLU A 89 5.72 -4.64 16.72
C GLU A 89 5.11 -5.71 17.63
N ASP A 90 5.03 -6.94 17.14
CA ASP A 90 4.72 -8.08 17.98
C ASP A 90 5.88 -8.19 18.97
N GLU A 91 5.68 -7.69 20.19
CA GLU A 91 6.64 -7.80 21.29
C GLU A 91 7.11 -9.26 21.47
N ALA A 92 6.25 -10.23 21.13
CA ALA A 92 6.57 -11.65 21.10
C ALA A 92 7.67 -12.03 20.08
N TYR A 93 7.69 -11.41 18.89
CA TYR A 93 8.69 -11.68 17.85
C TYR A 93 10.06 -11.09 18.23
N ASN A 94 10.07 -9.92 18.86
CA ASN A 94 11.30 -9.25 19.29
C ASN A 94 12.04 -9.98 20.42
N ILE A 95 11.33 -10.71 21.29
CA ILE A 95 11.95 -11.58 22.30
C ILE A 95 12.75 -12.73 21.65
N GLN A 96 12.36 -13.15 20.46
CA GLN A 96 12.91 -14.31 19.78
C GLN A 96 14.20 -13.99 18.99
N LEU A 97 14.39 -12.74 18.56
CA LEU A 97 15.58 -12.28 17.81
C LEU A 97 16.90 -12.31 18.62
N GLY A 98 16.82 -12.40 19.95
CA GLY A 98 18.01 -12.56 20.82
C GLY A 98 18.50 -14.01 20.96
N THR A 99 17.74 -14.98 20.44
CA THR A 99 18.02 -16.42 20.60
C THR A 99 18.09 -17.06 19.22
N ILE A 100 19.12 -17.86 18.93
CA ILE A 100 19.14 -18.67 17.70
C ILE A 100 18.01 -19.71 17.84
N VAL A 101 16.87 -19.43 17.24
CA VAL A 101 15.77 -20.39 17.14
C VAL A 101 16.06 -21.32 15.98
N GLN A 102 16.31 -22.59 16.29
CA GLN A 102 16.35 -23.62 15.26
C GLN A 102 14.91 -23.97 14.86
N HIS A 103 14.50 -23.51 13.68
CA HIS A 103 13.24 -23.93 13.09
C HIS A 103 13.35 -25.36 12.55
N THR A 104 12.32 -26.16 12.81
CA THR A 104 12.20 -27.55 12.35
C THR A 104 11.29 -27.62 11.12
N ILE A 105 11.37 -28.74 10.38
CA ILE A 105 10.42 -29.02 9.28
C ILE A 105 8.97 -29.03 9.80
N LYS A 106 8.75 -29.42 11.06
CA LYS A 106 7.41 -29.39 11.68
C LYS A 106 6.89 -27.96 11.82
N ASP A 107 7.75 -27.01 12.16
CA ASP A 107 7.36 -25.60 12.26
C ASP A 107 6.96 -25.05 10.89
N VAL A 108 7.68 -25.45 9.84
CA VAL A 108 7.32 -25.13 8.46
C VAL A 108 5.97 -25.74 8.08
N CYS A 109 5.72 -27.02 8.40
CA CYS A 109 4.42 -27.66 8.13
C CYS A 109 3.27 -27.00 8.88
N ASN A 110 3.48 -26.64 10.16
CA ASN A 110 2.48 -25.94 10.97
C ASN A 110 2.17 -24.56 10.37
N PHE A 111 3.20 -23.79 10.01
CA PHE A 111 3.03 -22.49 9.37
C PHE A 111 2.18 -22.59 8.10
N PHE A 112 2.49 -23.51 7.19
CA PHE A 112 1.67 -23.71 5.98
C PHE A 112 0.24 -24.15 6.29
N GLY A 113 0.05 -25.03 7.29
CA GLY A 113 -1.28 -25.48 7.70
C GLY A 113 -2.13 -24.34 8.26
N GLU A 114 -1.55 -23.53 9.14
CA GLU A 114 -2.18 -22.35 9.74
C GLU A 114 -2.47 -21.29 8.66
N TYR A 115 -1.51 -21.02 7.78
CA TYR A 115 -1.66 -20.10 6.66
C TYR A 115 -2.84 -20.48 5.76
N ILE A 116 -2.92 -21.74 5.31
CA ILE A 116 -4.00 -22.20 4.43
C ILE A 116 -5.35 -22.11 5.14
N ALA A 117 -5.41 -22.42 6.44
CA ALA A 117 -6.64 -22.34 7.21
C ALA A 117 -7.09 -20.89 7.47
N ALA A 118 -6.15 -19.95 7.56
CA ALA A 118 -6.41 -18.54 7.86
C ALA A 118 -6.60 -17.66 6.60
N ASP A 119 -6.18 -18.13 5.41
CA ASP A 119 -6.25 -17.34 4.19
C ASP A 119 -7.70 -17.01 3.78
N ASN A 120 -8.09 -15.78 4.07
CA ASN A 120 -9.39 -15.21 3.72
C ASN A 120 -9.23 -13.95 2.86
N LEU A 121 -8.04 -13.72 2.27
CA LEU A 121 -7.71 -12.48 1.57
C LEU A 121 -8.65 -12.23 0.38
N GLY A 122 -8.92 -13.28 -0.40
CA GLY A 122 -9.85 -13.21 -1.54
C GLY A 122 -11.29 -12.92 -1.11
N LEU A 123 -11.74 -13.46 0.03
CA LEU A 123 -13.08 -13.20 0.55
C LEU A 123 -13.22 -11.74 1.01
N ILE A 124 -12.22 -11.21 1.71
CA ILE A 124 -12.17 -9.81 2.13
C ILE A 124 -12.19 -8.90 0.90
N ALA A 125 -11.34 -9.20 -0.10
CA ALA A 125 -11.24 -8.41 -1.33
C ALA A 125 -12.58 -8.32 -2.08
N ASN A 126 -13.22 -9.47 -2.31
CA ASN A 126 -14.51 -9.54 -3.00
C ASN A 126 -15.64 -8.90 -2.19
N SER A 127 -15.64 -9.06 -0.87
CA SER A 127 -16.63 -8.42 0.00
C SER A 127 -16.49 -6.89 -0.03
N HIS A 128 -15.25 -6.39 -0.01
CA HIS A 128 -14.99 -4.96 -0.09
C HIS A 128 -15.47 -4.40 -1.42
N LEU A 129 -15.16 -5.06 -2.53
CA LEU A 129 -15.63 -4.67 -3.86
C LEU A 129 -17.17 -4.62 -3.90
N ALA A 130 -17.84 -5.69 -3.46
CA ALA A 130 -19.29 -5.75 -3.45
C ALA A 130 -19.94 -4.64 -2.61
N PHE A 131 -19.41 -4.36 -1.41
CA PHE A 131 -19.93 -3.28 -0.57
C PHE A 131 -19.62 -1.89 -1.12
N ALA A 132 -18.43 -1.68 -1.71
CA ALA A 132 -18.08 -0.42 -2.32
C ALA A 132 -18.96 -0.09 -3.53
N ASP A 133 -19.40 -1.10 -4.30
CA ASP A 133 -20.31 -0.91 -5.43
C ASP A 133 -21.76 -0.66 -4.99
N GLN A 134 -22.20 -1.29 -3.89
CA GLN A 134 -23.61 -1.24 -3.47
C GLN A 134 -23.95 -0.08 -2.53
N LEU A 135 -22.99 0.39 -1.73
CA LEU A 135 -23.24 1.38 -0.68
C LEU A 135 -22.92 2.79 -1.18
N GLU A 136 -23.77 3.75 -0.84
CA GLU A 136 -23.67 5.14 -1.33
C GLU A 136 -22.31 5.81 -1.04
N LYS A 137 -21.68 5.48 0.09
CA LYS A 137 -20.36 6.02 0.48
C LYS A 137 -19.18 5.28 -0.18
N GLY A 138 -19.44 4.25 -0.98
CA GLY A 138 -18.44 3.41 -1.63
C GLY A 138 -17.36 2.92 -0.66
N ALA A 139 -16.09 3.01 -1.08
CA ALA A 139 -14.93 2.63 -0.27
C ALA A 139 -14.78 3.42 1.05
N LYS A 140 -15.48 4.56 1.19
CA LYS A 140 -15.51 5.34 2.45
C LYS A 140 -16.57 4.83 3.43
N ASN A 141 -17.36 3.81 3.07
CA ASN A 141 -18.32 3.20 3.98
C ASN A 141 -17.58 2.47 5.12
N GLU A 142 -18.16 2.49 6.32
CA GLU A 142 -17.57 1.85 7.51
C GLU A 142 -17.25 0.37 7.28
N LYS A 143 -18.10 -0.38 6.57
CA LYS A 143 -17.83 -1.78 6.23
C LYS A 143 -16.60 -1.94 5.35
N CYS A 144 -16.41 -1.04 4.38
CA CYS A 144 -15.22 -1.05 3.52
C CYS A 144 -13.97 -0.67 4.31
N LEU A 145 -14.05 0.29 5.23
CA LEU A 145 -12.94 0.66 6.10
C LEU A 145 -12.54 -0.49 7.04
N GLU A 146 -13.50 -1.24 7.57
CA GLU A 146 -13.23 -2.45 8.36
C GLU A 146 -12.55 -3.54 7.52
N LEU A 147 -13.06 -3.80 6.32
CA LEU A 147 -12.46 -4.78 5.40
C LEU A 147 -11.05 -4.35 4.96
N ALA A 148 -10.81 -3.06 4.73
CA ALA A 148 -9.48 -2.53 4.44
C ALA A 148 -8.49 -2.77 5.59
N LYS A 149 -8.94 -2.58 6.85
CA LYS A 149 -8.15 -2.92 8.05
C LYS A 149 -7.84 -4.41 8.10
N MET A 150 -8.85 -5.27 7.89
CA MET A 150 -8.67 -6.74 7.89
C MET A 150 -7.71 -7.19 6.78
N HIS A 151 -7.84 -6.65 5.57
CA HIS A 151 -6.97 -6.97 4.44
C HIS A 151 -5.51 -6.69 4.77
N ARG A 152 -5.21 -5.61 5.50
CA ARG A 152 -3.85 -5.36 6.01
C ARG A 152 -3.40 -6.45 6.98
N TYR A 153 -4.19 -6.78 8.00
CA TYR A 153 -3.77 -7.73 9.04
C TYR A 153 -3.43 -9.10 8.47
N VAL A 154 -4.25 -9.59 7.54
CA VAL A 154 -4.02 -10.88 6.88
C VAL A 154 -2.71 -10.84 6.10
N LYS A 155 -2.39 -9.73 5.43
CA LYS A 155 -1.13 -9.57 4.68
C LYS A 155 0.13 -9.55 5.56
N LEU A 156 0.02 -9.13 6.83
CA LEU A 156 1.16 -9.11 7.77
C LEU A 156 1.46 -10.50 8.37
N GLN A 157 0.53 -11.45 8.25
CA GLN A 157 0.73 -12.83 8.71
C GLN A 157 1.40 -13.73 7.66
N ILE A 158 1.71 -13.19 6.47
CA ILE A 158 2.27 -13.88 5.29
C ILE A 158 3.69 -13.40 5.06
#